data_AF-A0A2G9ZW83-F1
#
_entry.id   AF-A0A2G9ZW83-F1
#
_cell.length_a   1.000
_cell.length_b   1.000
_cell.length_c   1.000
_cell.angle_alpha   90.00
_cell.angle_beta   90.00
_cell.angle_gamma   90.00
#
_symmetry.space_group_name_H-M   'P 1'
#
loop_
_entity.id
_entity.type
_entity.pdbx_description
1 polymer ?
#
loop_
_entity_poly.entity_id
_entity_poly.type
_entity_poly.pdbx_seq_one_letter_code
_entity_poly.pdbx_strand_id
1 'polypeptide(L)' 'LDDMGSRLVVAARRHDCGARFTGAGGGGCVWALGDEEKIKDLAGAWTELLAQREEACLLDVDIDADGLMTDTNQALNR' A
#
# COMPACT_ATOMS: atom_id res chain seq x y z
N LEU A 1 -5.66 -12.05 -9.35
CA LEU A 1 -4.91 -11.98 -8.08
C LEU A 1 -4.11 -13.26 -8.01
N ASP A 2 -2.81 -13.19 -7.69
CA ASP A 2 -2.10 -14.39 -7.26
C ASP A 2 -2.67 -14.85 -5.90
N ASP A 3 -2.19 -15.98 -5.40
CA ASP A 3 -2.73 -16.56 -4.17
C ASP A 3 -2.57 -15.60 -2.98
N MET A 4 -1.45 -14.89 -2.88
CA MET A 4 -1.22 -13.91 -1.81
C MET A 4 -2.15 -12.70 -1.94
N GLY A 5 -2.23 -12.08 -3.13
CA GLY A 5 -3.13 -10.95 -3.36
C GLY A 5 -4.59 -11.30 -3.06
N SER A 6 -5.02 -12.51 -3.42
CA SER A 6 -6.38 -13.00 -3.13
C SER A 6 -6.64 -13.07 -1.64
N ARG A 7 -5.68 -13.56 -0.86
CA ARG A 7 -5.76 -13.64 0.61
C ARG A 7 -5.81 -12.26 1.24
N LEU A 8 -5.02 -11.29 0.76
CA LEU A 8 -5.04 -9.91 1.24
C LEU A 8 -6.40 -9.24 1.00
N VAL A 9 -6.99 -9.43 -0.18
CA VAL A 9 -8.33 -8.89 -0.50
C VAL A 9 -9.42 -9.53 0.35
N VAL A 10 -9.34 -10.85 0.59
CA VAL A 10 -10.28 -11.56 1.48
C VAL A 10 -10.14 -11.05 2.92
N ALA A 11 -8.91 -10.85 3.41
CA ALA A 11 -8.66 -10.29 4.74
C ALA A 11 -9.26 -8.88 4.85
N ALA A 12 -9.02 -8.00 3.88
CA ALA A 12 -9.61 -6.66 3.89
C ALA A 12 -11.14 -6.68 4.03
N ARG A 13 -11.82 -7.53 3.25
CA ARG A 13 -13.27 -7.68 3.34
C ARG A 13 -13.76 -8.20 4.69
N ARG A 14 -12.98 -9.05 5.37
CA ARG A 14 -13.31 -9.56 6.72
C ARG A 14 -13.14 -8.50 7.81
N HIS A 15 -12.31 -7.49 7.55
CA HIS A 15 -12.08 -6.34 8.43
C HIS A 15 -12.89 -5.11 7.99
N ASP A 16 -13.98 -5.28 7.23
CA ASP A 16 -14.82 -4.18 6.73
C ASP A 16 -14.06 -3.10 5.91
N CYS A 17 -12.97 -3.51 5.26
CA CYS A 17 -12.16 -2.65 4.39
C CYS A 17 -12.33 -3.03 2.91
N GLY A 18 -12.23 -2.04 2.03
CA GLY A 18 -12.01 -2.25 0.60
C GLY A 18 -10.54 -2.57 0.30
N ALA A 19 -10.25 -3.32 -0.76
CA ALA A 19 -8.89 -3.54 -1.23
C ALA A 19 -8.80 -3.67 -2.76
N ARG A 20 -7.71 -3.18 -3.35
CA ARG A 20 -7.46 -3.20 -4.79
C ARG A 20 -5.96 -3.26 -5.12
N PHE A 21 -5.60 -3.90 -6.22
CA PHE A 21 -4.25 -3.76 -6.80
C PHE A 21 -4.00 -2.33 -7.28
N THR A 22 -2.76 -1.87 -7.19
CA THR A 22 -2.28 -0.69 -7.91
C THR A 22 -1.80 -1.01 -9.31
N GLY A 23 -1.89 -0.03 -10.21
CA GLY A 23 -1.36 -0.11 -11.57
C GLY A 23 -2.25 -0.83 -12.58
N ALA A 24 -1.64 -1.28 -13.69
CA ALA A 24 -2.33 -1.82 -14.86
C ALA A 24 -2.82 -3.28 -14.74
N GLY A 25 -2.60 -3.95 -13.61
CA GLY A 25 -3.16 -5.28 -13.31
C GLY A 25 -2.24 -6.50 -13.54
N GLY A 26 -0.92 -6.33 -13.59
CA GLY A 26 0.06 -7.42 -13.84
C GLY A 26 0.89 -7.89 -12.63
N GLY A 27 0.66 -7.35 -11.44
CA GLY A 27 1.48 -7.56 -10.23
C GLY A 27 1.84 -6.23 -9.56
N GLY A 28 2.32 -6.26 -8.31
CA GLY A 28 2.71 -5.07 -7.55
C GLY A 28 2.01 -4.95 -6.18
N CYS A 29 1.71 -3.73 -5.77
CA CYS A 29 1.15 -3.44 -4.45
C CYS A 29 -0.38 -3.62 -4.41
N VAL A 30 -0.89 -3.99 -3.24
CA VAL A 30 -2.32 -3.96 -2.93
C VAL A 30 -2.55 -2.86 -1.90
N TRP A 31 -3.56 -2.03 -2.11
CA TRP A 31 -3.97 -0.99 -1.17
C TRP A 31 -5.30 -1.36 -0.56
N ALA A 32 -5.46 -1.05 0.73
CA ALA A 32 -6.72 -1.14 1.43
C ALA A 32 -7.20 0.24 1.86
N LEU A 33 -8.51 0.39 1.97
CA LEU A 33 -9.18 1.59 2.43
C LEU A 33 -10.33 1.20 3.36
N GLY A 34 -10.43 1.85 4.51
CA GLY A 34 -11.47 1.62 5.49
C GLY A 34 -11.35 2.61 6.64
N ASP A 35 -12.24 2.49 7.62
CA ASP A 35 -12.22 3.31 8.82
C ASP A 35 -10.91 3.12 9.60
N GLU A 36 -10.47 4.15 10.32
CA GLU A 36 -9.16 4.19 10.98
C GLU A 36 -8.91 3.00 11.93
N GLU A 37 -9.91 2.61 12.70
CA GLU A 37 -9.78 1.45 13.60
C GLU A 37 -9.66 0.14 12.82
N LYS A 38 -10.45 0.00 11.75
CA LYS A 38 -10.48 -1.20 10.90
C LYS A 38 -9.20 -1.37 10.10
N ILE A 39 -8.63 -0.27 9.59
CA ILE A 39 -7.38 -0.31 8.83
C ILE A 39 -6.19 -0.66 9.73
N LYS A 40 -6.20 -0.20 11.00
CA LYS A 40 -5.19 -0.61 12.00
C LYS A 40 -5.27 -2.10 12.30
N ASP A 41 -6.47 -2.64 12.50
CA ASP A 41 -6.66 -4.10 12.69
C ASP A 41 -6.22 -4.88 11.45
N LEU A 42 -6.54 -4.39 10.25
CA LEU A 42 -6.16 -5.01 8.99
C LEU A 42 -4.64 -5.03 8.79
N ALA A 43 -3.93 -3.97 9.20
CA ALA A 43 -2.48 -3.91 9.07
C ALA A 43 -1.78 -5.05 9.82
N GLY A 44 -2.29 -5.42 11.01
CA GLY A 44 -1.83 -6.59 11.77
C GLY A 44 -2.05 -7.89 10.99
N ALA A 45 -3.27 -8.12 10.50
CA ALA A 45 -3.59 -9.31 9.73
C ALA A 45 -2.78 -9.42 8.43
N TRP A 46 -2.56 -8.31 7.73
CA TRP A 46 -1.72 -8.27 6.53
C TRP A 46 -0.26 -8.57 6.84
N THR A 47 0.27 -8.06 7.95
CA THR A 47 1.64 -8.36 8.39
C THR A 47 1.86 -9.86 8.57
N GLU A 48 0.94 -10.55 9.23
CA GLU A 48 1.00 -12.01 9.42
C GLU A 48 0.89 -12.80 8.12
N LEU A 49 0.06 -12.34 7.18
CA LEU A 49 -0.09 -12.98 5.87
C LEU A 49 1.17 -12.79 5.02
N LEU A 50 1.72 -11.57 4.98
CA LEU A 50 2.89 -11.21 4.19
C LEU A 50 4.15 -11.90 4.70
N ALA A 51 4.29 -12.11 6.01
CA ALA A 51 5.41 -12.85 6.61
C ALA A 51 5.57 -14.30 6.07
N GLN A 52 4.55 -14.85 5.40
CA GLN A 52 4.61 -16.17 4.75
C GLN A 52 5.31 -16.13 3.38
N ARG A 53 5.70 -14.95 2.89
CA ARG A 53 6.41 -14.75 1.63
C ARG A 53 7.58 -13.79 1.86
N GLU A 54 8.80 -14.32 1.78
CA GLU A 54 10.05 -13.63 2.13
C GLU A 54 10.20 -12.23 1.51
N GLU A 55 9.80 -12.08 0.25
CA GLU A 55 9.95 -10.82 -0.51
C GLU A 55 8.74 -9.87 -0.37
N ALA A 56 7.78 -10.19 0.50
CA ALA A 56 6.56 -9.40 0.68
C ALA A 56 6.58 -8.64 2.01
N CYS A 57 6.17 -7.37 1.98
CA CYS A 57 6.11 -6.53 3.18
C CYS A 57 4.93 -5.56 3.13
N LEU A 58 4.56 -5.05 4.30
CA LEU A 58 3.72 -3.88 4.40
C LEU A 58 4.62 -2.65 4.22
N LEU A 59 4.27 -1.78 3.27
CA LEU A 59 5.03 -0.56 3.03
C LEU A 59 4.54 0.51 4.01
N ASP A 60 5.50 1.18 4.66
CA ASP A 60 5.23 2.40 5.43
C ASP A 60 5.04 3.55 4.43
N VAL A 61 3.79 3.87 4.14
CA VAL A 61 3.39 4.83 3.10
C VAL A 61 2.50 5.91 3.70
N ASP A 62 2.75 7.14 3.31
CA ASP A 62 1.91 8.29 3.62
C ASP A 62 1.67 9.12 2.34
N ILE A 63 0.65 9.97 2.37
CA ILE A 63 0.34 10.90 1.28
C ILE A 63 1.38 12.02 1.29
N ASP A 64 2.21 12.06 0.25
CA ASP A 64 3.06 13.23 -0.03
C ASP A 64 2.20 14.34 -0.65
N ALA A 65 1.91 15.37 0.14
CA ALA A 65 1.10 16.51 -0.28
C ALA A 65 1.86 17.53 -1.15
N ASP A 66 3.19 17.54 -1.08
CA ASP A 66 4.04 18.51 -1.77
C ASP A 66 4.50 18.00 -3.14
N GLY A 67 4.61 16.67 -3.28
CA GLY A 67 5.06 16.02 -4.51
C GLY A 67 6.50 16.40 -4.86
N LEU A 68 6.82 16.42 -6.17
CA LEU A 68 8.17 16.73 -6.64
C LEU A 68 8.38 18.24 -6.84
N MET A 69 9.23 18.84 -6.01
CA MET A 69 9.70 20.23 -6.17
C MET A 69 11.03 20.27 -6.94
N THR A 70 11.22 21.27 -7.80
CA THR A 70 12.50 21.54 -8.46
C THR A 70 13.03 22.91 -8.07
N ASP A 71 14.30 22.99 -7.67
CA ASP A 71 14.93 24.27 -7.36
C ASP A 71 15.26 25.02 -8.65
N THR A 72 14.52 26.10 -8.94
CA THR A 72 14.78 26.93 -10.13
C THR A 72 15.99 27.86 -9.97
N ASN A 73 16.78 27.73 -8.89
CA ASN A 73 17.77 28.72 -8.46
C ASN A 73 19.23 28.35 -8.76
N GLN A 74 19.49 27.58 -9.82
CA GLN A 74 20.87 27.34 -10.33
C GLN A 74 21.24 28.16 -11.58
N ALA A 75 20.33 28.98 -12.12
CA ALA A 75 20.58 29.73 -13.37
C ALA A 75 21.08 31.18 -13.18
N LEU A 76 21.20 31.70 -11.95
CA LEU A 76 21.62 33.10 -11.69
C LEU A 76 23.06 33.26 -11.19
N ASN A 77 23.82 32.16 -11.04
CA ASN A 77 25.23 32.20 -10.58
C ASN A 77 26.21 31.52 -11.57
N ARG A 78 25.95 31.57 -12.88
CA ARG A 78 26.93 31.19 -13.92
C ARG A 78 27.30 32.37 -14.80
#